data_AF-A0A927BDG7-F1
#
_entry.id   AF-A0A927BDG7-F1
#
_cell.length_a   1.000
_cell.length_b   1.000
_cell.length_c   1.000
_cell.angle_alpha   90.00
_cell.angle_beta   90.00
_cell.angle_gamma   90.00
#
_symmetry.space_group_name_H-M   'P 1'
#
loop_
_entity.id
_entity.type
_entity.pdbx_description
1 polymer ?
#
loop_
_entity_poly.entity_id
_entity_poly.type
_entity_poly.pdbx_seq_one_letter_code
_entity_poly.pdbx_strand_id
1 'polypeptide(L)' 'MGHEYYAPKTTAINYHGNEGSLWETTFDQLFLDNFLELRPVKQQLYSYINDAEHSNQDAVYLLEKTTA' A
#
# COMPACT_ATOMS: atom_id res chain seq x y z
N MET A 1 12.76 -1.46 3.41
CA MET A 1 11.29 -1.39 3.52
C MET A 1 10.81 -0.77 2.22
N GLY A 2 9.79 -1.35 1.57
CA GLY A 2 9.25 -0.86 0.30
C GLY A 2 8.20 0.23 0.53
N HIS A 3 8.05 1.13 -0.44
CA HIS A 3 6.99 2.13 -0.51
C HIS A 3 5.96 1.63 -1.52
N GLU A 4 4.74 1.35 -1.06
CA GLU A 4 3.66 0.83 -1.90
C GLU A 4 2.59 1.91 -2.12
N TYR A 5 2.05 2.01 -3.33
CA TYR A 5 0.99 2.98 -3.64
C TYR A 5 -0.25 2.74 -2.76
N TYR A 6 -0.61 3.72 -1.94
CA TYR A 6 -1.68 3.60 -0.96
C TYR A 6 -2.99 4.18 -1.46
N ALA A 7 -4.05 3.39 -1.35
CA ALA A 7 -5.42 3.89 -1.38
C ALA A 7 -6.31 3.10 -0.43
N PRO A 8 -7.28 3.74 0.27
CA PRO A 8 -8.20 3.05 1.18
C PRO A 8 -9.17 2.09 0.46
N LYS A 9 -9.28 2.20 -0.87
CA LYS A 9 -10.01 1.30 -1.73
C LYS A 9 -9.12 0.98 -2.92
N THR A 10 -9.09 -0.30 -3.32
CA THR A 10 -8.37 -0.72 -4.51
C THR A 10 -8.82 0.08 -5.72
N THR A 11 -7.91 0.86 -6.28
CA THR A 11 -8.17 1.77 -7.39
C THR A 11 -7.15 1.49 -8.48
N ALA A 12 -7.61 1.42 -9.73
CA ALA A 12 -6.72 1.26 -10.87
C ALA A 12 -6.00 2.57 -11.15
N ILE A 13 -4.69 2.52 -11.38
CA ILE A 13 -3.90 3.67 -11.74
C ILE A 13 -3.81 3.73 -13.27
N ASN A 14 -4.10 4.89 -13.84
CA ASN A 14 -3.82 5.16 -15.24
C ASN A 14 -2.32 5.40 -15.41
N TYR A 15 -1.61 4.39 -15.91
CA TYR A 15 -0.17 4.44 -16.11
C TYR A 15 0.15 4.81 -17.56
N HIS A 16 0.45 6.09 -17.79
CA HIS A 16 0.80 6.64 -19.11
C HIS A 16 -0.23 6.32 -20.21
N GLY A 17 -1.52 6.40 -19.88
CA GLY A 17 -2.62 6.08 -20.80
C GLY A 17 -3.04 4.61 -20.80
N ASN A 18 -2.40 3.77 -19.98
CA ASN A 18 -2.73 2.35 -19.85
C ASN A 18 -3.39 2.08 -18.50
N GLU A 19 -4.62 1.58 -18.53
CA GLU A 19 -5.31 1.10 -17.33
C GLU A 19 -5.08 -0.41 -17.12
N GLY A 20 -5.35 -0.90 -15.92
CA GLY A 20 -5.30 -2.33 -15.57
C GLY A 20 -3.89 -2.90 -15.36
N SER A 21 -2.85 -2.07 -15.51
CA SER A 21 -1.45 -2.48 -15.29
C SER A 21 -0.95 -2.18 -13.88
N LEU A 22 -1.52 -1.18 -13.20
CA LEU A 22 -1.13 -0.75 -11.87
C LEU A 22 -2.36 -0.46 -10.99
N TRP A 23 -2.18 -0.63 -9.69
CA TRP A 23 -3.23 -0.52 -8.68
C TRP A 23 -2.65 0.10 -7.42
N GLU A 24 -3.43 0.95 -6.77
CA GLU A 24 -3.19 1.44 -5.41
C GLU A 24 -4.21 0.80 -4.47
N THR A 25 -3.78 0.41 -3.27
CA THR A 25 -4.64 -0.25 -2.28
C THR A 25 -3.98 -0.27 -0.90
N THR A 26 -4.63 -0.87 0.08
CA THR A 26 -4.06 -1.21 1.39
C THR A 26 -3.37 -2.58 1.32
N PHE A 27 -2.16 -2.62 0.76
CA PHE A 27 -1.44 -3.88 0.53
C PHE A 27 -1.16 -4.66 1.83
N ASP A 28 -0.85 -3.96 2.91
CA ASP A 28 -0.69 -4.57 4.23
C ASP A 28 -1.94 -5.31 4.68
N GLN A 29 -3.12 -4.69 4.49
CA GLN A 29 -4.40 -5.32 4.79
C GLN A 29 -4.64 -6.54 3.89
N LEU A 30 -4.30 -6.47 2.60
CA LEU A 30 -4.41 -7.63 1.70
C LEU A 30 -3.58 -8.82 2.21
N PHE A 31 -2.38 -8.58 2.73
CA PHE A 31 -1.59 -9.64 3.35
C PHE A 31 -2.25 -10.18 4.62
N LEU A 32 -2.72 -9.31 5.51
CA LEU A 32 -3.39 -9.71 6.76
C LEU A 32 -4.69 -10.51 6.50
N ASP A 33 -5.42 -10.19 5.44
CA ASP A 33 -6.66 -10.87 5.05
C ASP A 33 -6.40 -12.28 4.49
N ASN A 34 -5.25 -12.49 3.83
CA ASN A 34 -4.93 -13.76 3.17
C ASN A 34 -4.02 -14.67 4.00
N PHE A 35 -3.31 -14.14 5.00
CA PHE A 35 -2.37 -14.87 5.83
C PHE A 35 -2.66 -14.61 7.32
N LEU A 36 -3.44 -15.51 7.93
CA LEU A 36 -3.88 -15.39 9.32
C LEU A 36 -2.73 -15.47 10.34
N GLU A 37 -1.57 -15.98 9.91
CA GLU A 37 -0.34 -16.00 10.70
C GLU A 37 0.46 -14.68 10.66
N LEU A 38 -0.08 -13.61 10.10
CA LEU A 38 0.57 -12.29 10.12
C LEU A 38 -0.09 -11.35 11.15
N ARG A 39 0.72 -10.49 11.77
CA ARG A 39 0.22 -9.33 12.54
C ARG A 39 0.95 -8.05 12.14
N PRO A 40 0.28 -6.89 12.22
CA PRO A 40 0.93 -5.60 11.97
C PRO A 40 1.89 -5.25 13.10
N VAL A 41 3.12 -4.85 12.75
CA VAL A 41 4.12 -4.30 13.67
C VAL A 41 4.12 -2.78 13.61
N LYS A 42 4.16 -2.25 12.39
CA LYS A 42 4.23 -0.82 12.13
C LYS A 42 3.65 -0.52 10.75
N GLN A 43 3.00 0.62 10.63
CA GLN A 43 2.60 1.22 9.36
C GLN A 43 2.90 2.71 9.42
N GLN A 44 3.29 3.29 8.29
CA GLN A 44 3.41 4.72 8.12
C GLN A 44 3.03 5.11 6.70
N LEU A 45 2.21 6.14 6.59
CA LEU A 45 1.85 6.77 5.32
C LEU A 45 2.77 7.97 5.07
N TYR A 46 3.20 8.12 3.83
CA TYR A 46 4.08 9.19 3.36
C TYR A 46 3.41 9.91 2.21
N SER A 47 3.04 11.17 2.41
CA SER A 47 2.53 12.03 1.33
C SER A 47 3.63 12.39 0.35
N TYR A 48 3.25 12.52 -0.92
CA TYR A 48 4.19 12.91 -1.98
C TYR A 48 4.61 14.37 -1.76
N ILE A 49 5.88 14.66 -2.03
CA ILE A 49 6.47 15.98 -1.74
C ILE A 49 6.17 17.04 -2.81
N ASN A 50 5.67 16.64 -3.97
CA ASN A 50 5.39 17.56 -5.06
C ASN A 50 3.93 18.05 -4.98
N ASP A 51 3.69 19.31 -5.34
CA ASP A 51 2.37 19.92 -5.21
C ASP A 51 1.32 19.28 -6.13
N ALA A 52 1.74 18.83 -7.32
CA ALA A 52 0.87 18.24 -8.33
C ALA A 52 0.24 16.90 -7.90
N GLU A 53 0.93 16.16 -7.04
CA GLU A 53 0.58 14.82 -6.60
C GLU A 53 0.45 14.72 -5.07
N HIS A 54 0.37 15.84 -4.35
CA HIS A 54 0.35 15.86 -2.87
C HIS A 54 -0.79 15.05 -2.24
N SER A 55 -1.85 14.76 -3.00
CA SER A 55 -2.94 13.88 -2.59
C SER A 55 -2.55 12.40 -2.52
N ASN A 56 -1.49 12.02 -3.24
CA ASN A 56 -1.00 10.65 -3.30
C ASN A 56 -0.15 10.34 -2.06
N GLN A 57 -0.22 9.08 -1.64
CA GLN A 57 0.50 8.58 -0.48
C GLN A 57 1.11 7.23 -0.78
N ASP A 58 2.28 6.98 -0.21
CA ASP A 58 2.84 5.63 -0.13
C ASP A 58 2.67 5.07 1.28
N ALA A 59 2.39 3.78 1.38
CA ALA A 59 2.44 3.04 2.62
C ALA A 59 3.77 2.29 2.75
N VAL A 60 4.43 2.46 3.89
CA VAL A 60 5.50 1.57 4.34
C VAL A 60 5.01 0.83 5.56
N TYR A 61 5.08 -0.49 5.53
CA TYR A 61 4.59 -1.33 6.61
C TYR A 61 5.55 -2.46 6.93
N LEU A 62 5.43 -2.96 8.16
CA LEU A 62 6.12 -4.12 8.66
C LEU A 62 5.07 -5.06 9.25
N LEU A 63 5.00 -6.26 8.69
CA LEU A 63 4.24 -7.37 9.22
C LEU A 63 5.22 -8.37 9.82
N GLU A 64 4.81 -9.01 10.90
CA GLU A 64 5.54 -10.13 11.49
C GLU A 64 4.70 -11.39 11.43
N LYS A 65 5.38 -12.52 11.33
CA LYS A 65 4.75 -13.83 11.44
C LYS A 65 4.51 -14.14 12.92
N THR A 66 3.30 -14.59 13.27
CA THR A 66 2.86 -14.83 14.64
C THR A 66 3.16 -16.24 15.15
N THR A 67 3.65 -17.14 14.30
CA THR A 67 4.09 -18.48 14.73
C THR A 67 5.51 -18.46 15.31
N ALA A 68 5.67 -19.13 16.46
CA ALA A 68 6.94 -19.64 16.96
C ALA A 68 7.44 -20.84 16.15
#